data_AF-A0AAD1R4M6-F1
#
_entry.id   AF-A0AAD1R4M6-F1
#
_cell.length_a   1.000
_cell.length_b   1.000
_cell.length_c   1.000
_cell.angle_alpha   90.00
_cell.angle_beta   90.00
_cell.angle_gamma   90.00
#
_symmetry.space_group_name_H-M   'P 1'
#
loop_
_entity.id
_entity.type
_entity.pdbx_description
1 polymer ?
#
loop_
_entity_poly.entity_id
_entity_poly.type
_entity_poly.pdbx_seq_one_letter_code
_entity_poly.pdbx_strand_id
1 'polypeptide(L)'
;MAELYKTIEVLEQRHKRSQLMETYGELMQARRRLKDILTKRYHRSIQRSKGFFYAHANKRGRYLARLLKGNTPRTQVRNLRLSTGAMSNLPNKIAEEFREYYRTLYNIHTCDRRDEIDTGNTRIREYLEEAVTTTISPEE
;
A
#
# COMPACT_ATOMS: atom_id res chain seq x y z
N MET A 1 -6.94 9.37 -38.79
CA MET A 1 -5.54 9.74 -38.47
C MET A 1 -4.83 10.26 -39.71
N ALA A 2 -4.70 9.47 -40.79
CA ALA A 2 -4.05 9.90 -42.03
C ALA A 2 -4.69 11.17 -42.66
N GLU A 3 -6.02 11.24 -42.66
CA GLU A 3 -6.76 12.44 -43.10
C GLU A 3 -6.45 13.66 -42.22
N LEU A 4 -6.37 13.47 -40.90
CA LEU A 4 -6.09 14.56 -39.96
C LEU A 4 -4.68 15.12 -40.14
N TYR A 5 -3.70 14.26 -40.47
CA TYR A 5 -2.34 14.68 -40.81
C TYR A 5 -2.33 15.52 -42.09
N LYS A 6 -3.02 15.06 -43.15
CA LYS A 6 -3.17 15.82 -44.40
C LYS A 6 -3.84 17.18 -44.17
N THR A 7 -4.87 17.23 -43.30
CA THR A 7 -5.53 18.51 -42.98
C THR A 7 -4.62 19.47 -42.22
N ILE A 8 -3.78 18.97 -41.31
CA ILE A 8 -2.80 19.81 -40.59
C ILE A 8 -1.76 20.35 -41.58
N GLU A 9 -1.25 19.52 -42.49
CA GLU A 9 -0.27 19.92 -43.49
C GLU A 9 -0.79 21.05 -44.40
N VAL A 10 -2.03 20.94 -44.87
CA VAL A 10 -2.69 21.99 -45.67
C VAL A 10 -2.88 23.27 -44.86
N LEU A 11 -3.35 23.17 -43.61
CA LEU A 11 -3.53 24.32 -42.71
C LEU A 11 -2.20 24.99 -42.36
N GLU A 12 -1.12 24.23 -42.22
CA GLU A 12 0.23 24.77 -41.99
C GLU A 12 0.73 25.57 -43.20
N GLN A 13 0.53 25.06 -44.42
CA GLN A 13 0.90 25.79 -45.63
C GLN A 13 0.07 27.06 -45.80
N ARG A 14 -1.24 26.99 -45.51
CA ARG A 14 -2.14 28.15 -45.55
C ARG A 14 -1.74 29.20 -44.52
N HIS A 15 -1.44 28.79 -43.29
CA HIS A 15 -0.98 29.68 -42.23
C HIS A 15 0.37 30.32 -42.55
N LYS A 16 1.34 29.57 -43.10
CA LYS A 16 2.64 30.10 -43.54
C LYS A 16 2.50 31.21 -44.59
N ARG A 17 1.54 31.07 -45.52
CA ARG A 17 1.27 32.05 -46.58
C ARG A 17 0.49 33.26 -46.09
N SER A 18 -0.46 33.06 -45.18
CA SER A 18 -1.43 34.08 -44.77
C SER A 18 -1.05 34.81 -43.49
N GLN A 19 -0.34 34.16 -42.55
CA GLN A 19 0.05 34.66 -41.23
C GLN A 19 -1.10 35.22 -40.35
N LEU A 20 -2.36 34.96 -40.72
CA LEU A 20 -3.54 35.44 -40.00
C LEU A 20 -3.82 34.62 -38.73
N MET A 21 -4.35 35.28 -37.70
CA MET A 21 -4.71 34.65 -36.42
C MET A 21 -5.81 33.59 -36.55
N GLU A 22 -6.76 33.77 -37.47
CA GLU A 22 -7.83 32.80 -37.71
C GLU A 22 -7.28 31.46 -38.21
N THR A 23 -6.35 31.51 -39.18
CA THR A 23 -5.68 30.31 -39.72
C THR A 23 -4.82 29.60 -38.67
N TYR A 24 -4.27 30.35 -37.72
CA TYR A 24 -3.55 29.78 -36.57
C TYR A 24 -4.51 29.05 -35.62
N GLY A 25 -5.68 29.64 -35.35
CA GLY A 25 -6.72 29.03 -34.51
C GLY A 25 -7.20 27.68 -35.05
N GLU A 26 -7.47 27.60 -36.36
CA GLU A 26 -7.85 26.37 -37.06
C GLU A 26 -6.75 25.29 -36.94
N LEU A 27 -5.49 25.68 -37.19
CA LEU A 27 -4.33 24.79 -37.07
C LEU A 27 -4.15 24.27 -35.64
N MET A 28 -4.26 25.15 -34.65
CA MET A 28 -4.13 24.79 -33.25
C MET A 28 -5.27 23.85 -32.80
N GLN A 29 -6.48 24.05 -33.30
CA GLN A 29 -7.60 23.15 -33.03
C GLN A 29 -7.36 21.76 -33.64
N ALA A 30 -6.87 21.68 -34.88
CA ALA A 30 -6.54 20.41 -35.54
C ALA A 30 -5.43 19.65 -34.80
N ARG A 31 -4.37 20.36 -34.36
CA ARG A 31 -3.28 19.79 -33.55
C ARG A 31 -3.77 19.31 -32.17
N ARG A 32 -4.66 20.06 -31.51
CA ARG A 32 -5.28 19.64 -30.24
C ARG A 32 -6.09 18.36 -30.42
N ARG A 33 -6.91 18.28 -31.46
CA ARG A 33 -7.67 17.06 -31.80
C ARG A 33 -6.75 15.86 -32.03
N LEU A 34 -5.64 16.05 -32.74
CA LEU A 34 -4.64 14.99 -32.95
C LEU A 34 -4.05 14.51 -31.61
N LYS A 35 -3.64 15.45 -30.77
CA LYS A 35 -3.08 15.17 -29.44
C LYS A 35 -4.06 14.36 -28.59
N ASP A 36 -5.33 14.75 -28.55
CA ASP A 36 -6.35 14.06 -27.77
C ASP A 36 -6.54 12.60 -28.21
N ILE A 37 -6.54 12.35 -29.54
CA ILE A 37 -6.66 10.99 -30.08
C ILE A 37 -5.43 10.15 -29.72
N LEU A 38 -4.23 10.72 -29.84
CA LEU A 38 -2.98 10.05 -29.48
C LEU A 38 -2.93 9.73 -27.98
N THR A 39 -3.28 10.69 -27.12
CA THR A 39 -3.33 10.50 -25.67
C THR A 39 -4.32 9.40 -25.30
N LYS A 40 -5.52 9.36 -25.90
CA LYS A 40 -6.49 8.29 -25.68
C LYS A 40 -5.94 6.92 -26.08
N ARG A 41 -5.26 6.82 -27.23
CA ARG A 41 -4.63 5.57 -27.69
C ARG A 41 -3.49 5.13 -26.78
N TYR A 42 -2.61 6.05 -26.38
CA TYR A 42 -1.52 5.79 -25.46
C TYR A 42 -2.03 5.27 -24.11
N HIS A 43 -3.06 5.92 -23.56
CA HIS A 43 -3.68 5.48 -22.32
C HIS A 43 -4.25 4.07 -22.45
N ARG A 44 -4.97 3.76 -23.53
CA ARG A 44 -5.47 2.40 -23.79
C ARG A 44 -4.34 1.37 -23.87
N SER A 45 -3.24 1.70 -24.55
CA SER A 45 -2.07 0.83 -24.67
C SER A 45 -1.43 0.54 -23.30
N ILE A 46 -1.23 1.57 -22.49
CA ILE A 46 -0.72 1.42 -21.12
C ILE A 46 -1.64 0.52 -20.30
N GLN A 47 -2.95 0.76 -20.32
CA GLN A 47 -3.88 -0.04 -19.51
C GLN A 47 -3.88 -1.51 -19.93
N ARG A 48 -3.79 -1.79 -21.24
CA ARG A 48 -3.63 -3.16 -21.74
C ARG A 48 -2.35 -3.81 -21.24
N SER A 49 -1.22 -3.10 -21.33
CA SER A 49 0.07 -3.58 -20.84
C SER A 49 0.04 -3.84 -19.33
N LYS A 50 -0.53 -2.91 -18.54
CA LYS A 50 -0.73 -3.08 -17.10
C LYS A 50 -1.59 -4.29 -16.77
N GLY A 51 -2.70 -4.49 -17.47
CA GLY A 51 -3.57 -5.66 -17.29
C GLY A 51 -2.85 -6.97 -17.63
N PHE A 52 -2.11 -7.00 -18.73
CA PHE A 52 -1.30 -8.16 -19.13
C PHE A 52 -0.23 -8.49 -18.08
N PHE A 53 0.52 -7.47 -17.64
CA PHE A 53 1.55 -7.60 -16.61
C PHE A 53 0.96 -8.05 -15.27
N TYR A 54 -0.16 -7.45 -14.85
CA TYR A 54 -0.88 -7.87 -13.64
C TYR A 54 -1.27 -9.36 -13.71
N ALA A 55 -1.76 -9.83 -14.86
CA ALA A 55 -2.15 -11.23 -15.02
C ALA A 55 -0.95 -12.19 -15.09
N HIS A 56 0.19 -11.79 -15.66
CA HIS A 56 1.24 -12.73 -16.06
C HIS A 56 2.60 -12.57 -15.38
N ALA A 57 3.02 -11.35 -14.99
CA ALA A 57 4.41 -11.09 -14.65
C ALA A 57 4.86 -11.72 -13.33
N ASN A 58 4.09 -11.54 -12.26
CA ASN A 58 4.44 -12.09 -10.94
C ASN A 58 3.36 -13.05 -10.43
N LYS A 59 3.19 -14.20 -11.10
CA LYS A 59 2.29 -15.26 -10.63
C LYS A 59 2.81 -15.91 -9.33
N ARG A 60 4.11 -16.21 -9.26
CA ARG A 60 4.75 -16.87 -8.11
C ARG A 60 4.67 -16.02 -6.84
N GLY A 61 5.03 -14.74 -6.93
CA GLY A 61 4.95 -13.81 -5.80
C GLY A 61 3.52 -13.54 -5.34
N ARG A 62 2.54 -13.47 -6.25
CA ARG A 62 1.12 -13.37 -5.85
C ARG A 62 0.63 -14.64 -5.16
N TYR A 63 1.02 -15.81 -5.66
CA TYR A 63 0.69 -17.07 -5.03
C TYR A 63 1.32 -17.17 -3.64
N LEU A 64 2.60 -16.85 -3.51
CA LEU A 64 3.30 -16.77 -2.23
C LEU A 64 2.63 -15.78 -1.28
N ALA A 65 2.31 -14.57 -1.73
CA ALA A 65 1.61 -13.58 -0.89
C ALA A 65 0.23 -14.08 -0.44
N ARG A 66 -0.51 -14.80 -1.29
CA ARG A 66 -1.79 -15.43 -0.92
C ARG A 66 -1.59 -16.57 0.10
N LEU A 67 -0.56 -17.40 -0.08
CA LEU A 67 -0.19 -18.43 0.89
C LEU A 67 0.17 -17.81 2.24
N LEU A 68 1.03 -16.79 2.26
CA LEU A 68 1.45 -16.08 3.46
C LEU A 68 0.27 -15.38 4.15
N LYS A 69 -0.68 -14.82 3.39
CA LYS A 69 -1.91 -14.24 3.96
C LYS A 69 -2.79 -15.27 4.67
N GLY A 70 -2.80 -16.52 4.20
CA GLY A 70 -3.50 -17.62 4.87
C GLY A 70 -2.69 -18.22 6.01
N ASN A 71 -1.36 -18.20 5.90
CA ASN A 71 -0.43 -18.71 6.90
C ASN A 71 -0.05 -17.65 7.94
N THR A 72 -1.04 -16.87 8.40
CA THR A 72 -0.87 -16.05 9.60
C THR A 72 -0.57 -16.96 10.78
N PRO A 73 0.34 -16.58 11.70
CA PRO A 73 0.68 -17.44 12.83
C PRO A 73 -0.59 -17.76 13.63
N ARG A 74 -0.76 -19.02 14.04
CA ARG A 74 -1.94 -19.48 14.80
C ARG A 74 -2.17 -18.66 16.08
N THR A 75 -1.13 -18.02 16.58
CA THR A 75 -1.13 -17.14 17.76
C THR A 75 -1.68 -15.74 17.48
N GLN A 76 -1.92 -15.36 16.22
CA GLN A 76 -2.43 -14.04 15.88
C GLN A 76 -3.94 -13.94 16.16
N VAL A 77 -4.29 -13.07 17.09
CA VAL A 77 -5.68 -12.68 17.35
C VAL A 77 -6.12 -11.70 16.27
N ARG A 78 -6.93 -12.16 15.32
CA ARG A 78 -7.43 -11.32 14.22
C ARG A 78 -8.55 -10.38 14.68
N ASN A 79 -9.49 -10.91 15.46
CA ASN A 79 -10.65 -10.21 15.99
C ASN A 79 -10.86 -10.64 17.44
N LEU A 80 -11.36 -9.75 18.28
CA LEU A 80 -11.72 -10.03 19.68
C LEU A 80 -13.12 -9.49 19.97
N ARG A 81 -13.87 -10.20 20.81
CA ARG A 81 -15.12 -9.69 21.37
C ARG A 81 -14.79 -8.84 22.59
N LEU A 82 -15.18 -7.57 22.56
CA LEU A 82 -15.00 -6.63 23.65
C LEU A 82 -15.96 -6.96 24.82
N SER A 83 -15.67 -6.44 26.01
CA SER A 83 -16.56 -6.46 27.18
C SER A 83 -17.96 -5.89 26.88
N THR A 84 -18.05 -4.91 25.98
CA THR A 84 -19.30 -4.34 25.46
C THR A 84 -20.12 -5.30 24.58
N GLY A 85 -19.58 -6.48 24.25
CA GLY A 85 -20.20 -7.51 23.43
C GLY A 85 -19.98 -7.34 21.92
N ALA A 86 -19.43 -6.21 21.47
CA ALA A 86 -19.12 -5.93 20.06
C ALA A 86 -17.82 -6.63 19.59
N MET A 87 -17.79 -7.06 18.32
CA MET A 87 -16.59 -7.62 17.70
C MET A 87 -15.69 -6.50 17.19
N SER A 88 -14.43 -6.48 17.59
CA SER A 88 -13.44 -5.50 17.15
C SER A 88 -12.26 -6.17 16.46
N ASN A 89 -11.81 -5.55 15.37
CA ASN A 89 -10.62 -5.94 14.61
C ASN A 89 -9.50 -4.89 14.75
N LEU A 90 -9.72 -3.86 15.56
CA LEU A 90 -8.77 -2.77 15.77
C LEU A 90 -7.73 -3.21 16.80
N PRO A 91 -6.42 -3.19 16.47
CA PRO A 91 -5.38 -3.70 17.36
C PRO A 91 -5.34 -2.95 18.70
N ASN A 92 -5.57 -1.64 18.70
CA ASN A 92 -5.57 -0.84 19.92
C ASN A 92 -6.65 -1.28 20.91
N LYS A 93 -7.88 -1.52 20.41
CA LYS A 93 -9.00 -1.97 21.25
C LYS A 93 -8.78 -3.40 21.77
N ILE A 94 -8.20 -4.27 20.93
CA ILE A 94 -7.84 -5.63 21.33
C ILE A 94 -6.80 -5.60 22.45
N ALA A 95 -5.78 -4.76 22.32
CA ALA A 95 -4.73 -4.61 23.32
C ALA A 95 -5.26 -4.03 24.65
N GLU A 96 -6.13 -3.02 24.60
CA GLU A 96 -6.79 -2.45 25.78
C GLU A 96 -7.61 -3.51 26.52
N GLU A 97 -8.41 -4.29 25.80
CA GLU A 97 -9.22 -5.35 26.39
C GLU A 97 -8.36 -6.45 27.03
N PHE A 98 -7.27 -6.87 26.36
CA PHE A 98 -6.31 -7.80 26.98
C PHE A 98 -5.67 -7.21 28.25
N ARG A 99 -5.30 -5.92 28.20
CA ARG A 99 -4.72 -5.24 29.36
C ARG A 99 -5.70 -5.21 30.53
N GLU A 100 -6.95 -4.88 30.29
CA GLU A 100 -8.01 -4.86 31.31
C GLU A 100 -8.31 -6.27 31.84
N TYR A 101 -8.41 -7.26 30.96
CA TYR A 101 -8.61 -8.65 31.34
C TYR A 101 -7.49 -9.16 32.25
N TYR A 102 -6.23 -9.01 31.87
CA TYR A 102 -5.12 -9.49 32.70
C TYR A 102 -4.93 -8.66 33.98
N ARG A 103 -5.29 -7.36 33.94
CA ARG A 103 -5.29 -6.52 35.14
C ARG A 103 -6.29 -7.03 36.18
N THR A 104 -7.49 -7.42 35.75
CA THR A 104 -8.49 -8.01 36.65
C THR A 104 -8.10 -9.42 37.08
N LEU A 105 -7.56 -10.23 36.17
CA LEU A 105 -7.14 -11.61 36.46
C LEU A 105 -6.06 -11.69 37.54
N TYR A 106 -5.07 -10.80 37.47
CA TYR A 106 -3.93 -10.80 38.40
C TYR A 106 -4.05 -9.75 39.51
N ASN A 107 -5.20 -9.06 39.64
CA ASN A 107 -5.40 -7.97 40.59
C ASN A 107 -4.24 -6.97 40.58
N ILE A 108 -3.79 -6.58 39.39
CA ILE A 108 -2.72 -5.60 39.24
C ILE A 108 -3.30 -4.24 39.62
N HIS A 109 -3.13 -3.88 40.89
CA HIS A 109 -3.33 -2.53 41.37
C HIS A 109 -2.45 -1.60 40.53
N THR A 110 -2.96 -0.43 40.14
CA THR A 110 -2.14 0.58 39.47
C THR A 110 -0.98 0.92 40.38
N CYS A 111 0.19 0.39 40.06
CA CYS A 111 1.45 0.88 40.59
C CYS A 111 1.65 2.29 40.01
N ASP A 112 1.04 3.29 40.65
CA ASP A 112 1.39 4.71 40.46
C ASP A 112 2.81 5.00 40.98
N ARG A 113 3.46 4.01 41.59
CA ARG A 113 4.86 4.06 41.97
C ARG A 113 5.73 3.79 40.74
N ARG A 114 6.20 4.87 40.11
CA ARG A 114 7.18 4.88 39.01
C ARG A 114 8.44 4.03 39.28
N ASP A 115 8.72 3.73 40.54
CA ASP A 115 9.95 3.03 40.98
C ASP A 115 9.91 1.50 40.76
N GLU A 116 8.74 0.89 40.53
CA GLU A 116 8.61 -0.58 40.34
C GLU A 116 8.47 -1.01 38.87
N ILE A 117 8.19 -0.07 37.96
CA ILE A 117 8.10 -0.35 36.52
C ILE A 117 9.50 -0.58 35.92
N ASP A 118 10.54 0.02 36.52
CA ASP A 118 11.92 -0.16 36.08
C ASP A 118 12.43 -1.58 36.40
N THR A 119 12.06 -2.14 37.56
CA THR A 119 12.47 -3.49 37.98
C THR A 119 11.76 -4.62 37.23
N GLY A 120 10.50 -4.42 36.79
CA GLY A 120 9.81 -5.38 35.93
C GLY A 120 10.40 -5.45 34.53
N ASN A 121 10.77 -4.29 33.97
CA ASN A 121 11.38 -4.19 32.65
C ASN A 121 12.83 -4.71 32.63
N THR A 122 13.60 -4.54 33.71
CA THR A 122 14.95 -5.13 33.82
C THR A 122 14.90 -6.65 33.86
N ARG A 123 14.00 -7.26 34.64
CA ARG A 123 13.86 -8.73 34.67
C ARG A 123 13.45 -9.34 33.33
N ILE A 124 12.55 -8.68 32.60
CA ILE A 124 12.17 -9.12 31.25
C ILE A 124 13.36 -9.00 30.29
N ARG A 125 14.19 -7.96 30.40
CA ARG A 125 15.43 -7.81 29.62
C ARG A 125 16.46 -8.88 29.97
N GLU A 126 16.71 -9.13 31.24
CA GLU A 126 17.63 -10.18 31.72
C GLU A 126 17.21 -11.56 31.18
N TYR A 127 15.92 -11.89 31.24
CA TYR A 127 15.39 -13.15 30.70
C TYR A 127 15.56 -13.28 29.18
N LEU A 128 15.39 -12.17 28.44
CA LEU A 128 15.60 -12.15 26.99
C LEU A 128 17.09 -12.25 26.63
N GLU A 129 17.99 -11.66 27.42
CA GLU A 129 19.43 -11.77 27.23
C GLU A 129 19.95 -13.18 27.54
N GLU A 130 19.45 -13.81 28.61
CA GLU A 130 19.77 -15.20 28.98
C GLU A 130 19.28 -16.22 27.93
N ALA A 131 18.11 -15.99 27.35
CA ALA A 131 17.58 -16.81 26.26
C ALA A 131 18.39 -16.66 24.95
N VAL A 132 19.06 -15.52 24.75
CA VAL A 132 19.92 -15.29 23.58
C VAL A 132 21.28 -15.97 23.76
N THR A 133 21.88 -15.91 24.95
CA THR A 133 23.20 -16.53 25.22
C THR A 133 23.18 -18.06 25.17
N THR A 134 22.06 -18.69 25.50
CA THR A 134 21.92 -20.17 25.40
C THR A 134 21.91 -20.68 23.95
N THR A 135 21.61 -19.83 22.96
CA THR A 135 21.53 -20.24 21.54
C THR A 135 22.84 -20.06 20.76
N ILE A 136 23.88 -19.46 21.36
CA ILE A 136 25.15 -19.13 20.70
C ILE A 136 26.33 -19.79 21.43
N SER A 137 26.14 -21.00 21.97
CA SER A 137 27.28 -21.88 22.21
C SER A 137 27.47 -22.76 20.97
N PRO A 138 28.36 -22.41 20.04
CA PRO A 138 28.85 -23.39 19.10
C PRO A 138 29.69 -24.37 19.92
N GLU A 139 29.13 -25.55 20.19
CA GLU A 139 29.97 -26.68 20.60
C GLU A 139 31.04 -26.90 19.53
N GLU A 140 32.26 -27.15 20.03
CA GLU A 140 33.55 -27.22 19.34
C GLU A 140 33.60 -28.19 18.14
#